data_AF-A0A151LRT4-F1
#
_entry.id   AF-A0A151LRT4-F1
#
_cell.length_a   1.000
_cell.length_b   1.000
_cell.length_c   1.000
_cell.angle_alpha   90.00
_cell.angle_beta   90.00
_cell.angle_gamma   90.00
#
_symmetry.space_group_name_H-M   'P 1'
#
loop_
_entity.id
_entity.type
_entity.pdbx_description
1 polymer ?
#
loop_
_entity_poly.entity_id
_entity_poly.type
_entity_poly.pdbx_seq_one_letter_code
_entity_poly.pdbx_strand_id
1 'polypeptide(L)'
;MPLRKKKESIMNINILFILYPLVMIVYCSQNVDYEKIQKIVNEADGCSSDDVDYMNNYINKLYWIWTDNLFRYLRIKTYIYENEEIYESINNNIIINNSFNNILDLFNDNFIQYKQRDEYTRKALLILSNEQSLKKFIRKHVPKREIKFFQKLSTKELLRLLYDEKKNLINSYEKYKMFDEFRDVANSKYYYQKELLDSKSEIKTEDNIYPDKKNSPKDNNNNNNNNNNNNNNNNNNNINNNYLLKNVFTLDINNIPVTKQLYFDYYDNNKWNKYFYSYEDDIIT
;
A
#
# COMPACT_ATOMS: atom_id res chain seq x y z
N MET A 1 -14.92 1.26 -53.15
CA MET A 1 -14.79 0.49 -51.88
C MET A 1 -13.44 0.62 -51.11
N PRO A 2 -12.55 1.64 -51.28
CA PRO A 2 -11.31 1.74 -50.49
C PRO A 2 -11.34 2.72 -49.29
N LEU A 3 -12.34 3.60 -49.20
CA LEU A 3 -12.38 4.69 -48.20
C LEU A 3 -12.73 4.23 -46.77
N ARG A 4 -13.49 3.13 -46.61
CA ARG A 4 -13.90 2.61 -45.29
C ARG A 4 -12.73 2.04 -44.49
N LYS A 5 -11.87 1.24 -45.14
CA LYS A 5 -10.67 0.64 -44.52
C LYS A 5 -9.66 1.69 -44.05
N LYS A 6 -9.52 2.80 -44.78
CA LYS A 6 -8.59 3.89 -44.42
C LYS A 6 -9.05 4.64 -43.17
N LYS A 7 -10.38 4.84 -43.01
CA LYS A 7 -10.98 5.49 -41.83
C LYS A 7 -10.86 4.64 -40.57
N GLU A 8 -11.10 3.33 -40.67
CA GLU A 8 -10.92 2.37 -39.56
C GLU A 8 -9.45 2.26 -39.12
N SER A 9 -8.50 2.24 -40.07
CA SER A 9 -7.06 2.24 -39.77
C SER A 9 -6.60 3.51 -39.04
N ILE A 10 -7.06 4.70 -39.47
CA ILE A 10 -6.73 5.98 -38.81
C ILE A 10 -7.35 6.06 -37.42
N MET A 11 -8.58 5.56 -37.24
CA MET A 11 -9.25 5.54 -35.93
C MET A 11 -8.54 4.62 -34.94
N ASN A 12 -8.09 3.44 -35.38
CA ASN A 12 -7.30 2.52 -34.56
C ASN A 12 -5.93 3.09 -34.17
N ILE A 13 -5.26 3.81 -35.07
CA ILE A 13 -3.98 4.48 -34.79
C ILE A 13 -4.19 5.60 -33.77
N ASN A 14 -5.23 6.43 -33.92
CA ASN A 14 -5.52 7.51 -32.97
C ASN A 14 -5.92 6.98 -31.57
N ILE A 15 -6.65 5.87 -31.48
CA ILE A 15 -6.95 5.22 -30.21
C ILE A 15 -5.66 4.70 -29.56
N LEU A 16 -4.75 4.11 -30.34
CA LEU A 16 -3.44 3.68 -29.85
C LEU A 16 -2.59 4.85 -29.32
N PHE A 17 -2.64 5.99 -30.03
CA PHE A 17 -1.95 7.24 -29.64
C PHE A 17 -2.57 7.95 -28.44
N ILE A 18 -3.83 7.69 -28.09
CA ILE A 18 -4.48 8.22 -26.87
C ILE A 18 -4.26 7.26 -25.69
N LEU A 19 -4.21 5.94 -25.94
CA LEU A 19 -3.90 4.94 -24.92
C LEU A 19 -2.44 5.03 -24.45
N TYR A 20 -1.51 5.34 -25.35
CA TYR A 20 -0.09 5.50 -25.01
C TYR A 20 0.19 6.58 -23.94
N PRO A 21 -0.30 7.84 -24.06
CA PRO A 21 -0.13 8.86 -23.03
C PRO A 21 -0.90 8.52 -21.75
N LEU A 22 -2.04 7.83 -21.81
CA LEU A 22 -2.74 7.34 -20.61
C LEU A 22 -1.89 6.32 -19.82
N VAL A 23 -1.27 5.37 -20.52
CA VAL A 23 -0.34 4.41 -19.90
C VAL A 23 0.89 5.12 -19.34
N MET A 24 1.43 6.12 -20.05
CA MET A 24 2.56 6.92 -19.56
C MET A 24 2.18 7.78 -18.34
N ILE A 25 0.99 8.36 -18.28
CA ILE A 25 0.51 9.13 -17.11
C ILE A 25 0.40 8.22 -15.88
N VAL A 26 -0.16 7.02 -16.03
CA VAL A 26 -0.27 6.06 -14.92
C VAL A 26 1.12 5.59 -14.47
N TYR A 27 2.03 5.32 -15.40
CA TYR A 27 3.40 4.91 -15.09
C TYR A 27 4.20 6.03 -14.41
N CYS A 28 4.09 7.26 -14.92
CA CYS A 28 4.68 8.45 -14.29
C CYS A 28 4.12 8.67 -12.88
N SER A 29 2.82 8.45 -12.66
CA SER A 29 2.22 8.63 -11.32
C SER A 29 2.79 7.65 -10.28
N GLN A 30 3.04 6.39 -10.66
CA GLN A 30 3.62 5.40 -9.76
C GLN A 30 5.08 5.70 -9.45
N ASN A 31 5.85 6.12 -10.45
CA ASN A 31 7.25 6.49 -10.24
C ASN A 31 7.38 7.73 -9.34
N VAL A 32 6.51 8.74 -9.53
CA VAL A 32 6.44 9.90 -8.64
C VAL A 32 6.06 9.48 -7.21
N ASP A 33 5.10 8.56 -7.07
CA ASP A 33 4.72 8.04 -5.75
C ASP A 33 5.94 7.41 -5.06
N TYR A 34 6.69 6.56 -5.76
CA TYR A 34 7.87 5.88 -5.21
C TYR A 34 9.04 6.81 -4.93
N GLU A 35 9.35 7.76 -5.81
CA GLU A 35 10.44 8.72 -5.59
C GLU A 35 10.18 9.56 -4.34
N LYS A 36 8.93 10.02 -4.14
CA LYS A 36 8.58 10.78 -2.94
C LYS A 36 8.76 9.94 -1.67
N ILE A 37 8.28 8.69 -1.68
CA ILE A 37 8.39 7.80 -0.52
C ILE A 37 9.86 7.44 -0.25
N GLN A 38 10.64 7.22 -1.31
CA GLN A 38 12.07 6.95 -1.21
C GLN A 38 12.80 8.10 -0.53
N LYS A 39 12.49 9.36 -0.86
CA LYS A 39 13.05 10.52 -0.17
C LYS A 39 12.69 10.53 1.32
N ILE A 40 11.40 10.39 1.65
CA ILE A 40 10.90 10.36 3.03
C ILE A 40 11.62 9.30 3.87
N VAL A 41 11.89 8.12 3.30
CA VAL A 41 12.44 6.98 4.02
C VAL A 41 13.98 6.98 4.06
N ASN A 42 14.64 7.34 2.95
CA ASN A 42 16.09 7.26 2.80
C ASN A 42 16.84 8.49 3.33
N GLU A 43 16.21 9.67 3.35
CA GLU A 43 16.89 10.89 3.82
C GLU A 43 16.90 10.94 5.35
N ALA A 44 18.00 11.40 5.96
CA ALA A 44 18.11 11.51 7.41
C ALA A 44 17.33 12.71 8.00
N ASP A 45 16.78 13.55 7.13
CA ASP A 45 16.03 14.75 7.50
C ASP A 45 14.71 14.40 8.21
N GLY A 46 14.18 15.39 8.94
CA GLY A 46 12.89 15.27 9.60
C GLY A 46 11.75 15.12 8.59
N CYS A 47 10.67 14.46 9.01
CA CYS A 47 9.47 14.25 8.20
C CYS A 47 8.42 15.30 8.55
N SER A 48 7.77 15.93 7.57
CA SER A 48 6.67 16.88 7.84
C SER A 48 5.34 16.17 8.16
N SER A 49 4.34 16.90 8.66
CA SER A 49 2.98 16.36 8.80
C SER A 49 2.40 15.92 7.44
N ASP A 50 2.68 16.69 6.39
CA ASP A 50 2.20 16.42 5.04
C ASP A 50 2.80 15.14 4.45
N ASP A 51 4.05 14.82 4.82
CA ASP A 51 4.71 13.58 4.42
C ASP A 51 4.12 12.36 5.13
N VAL A 52 3.80 12.49 6.43
CA VAL A 52 3.08 11.47 7.18
C VAL A 52 1.69 11.22 6.59
N ASP A 53 0.93 12.29 6.32
CA ASP A 53 -0.39 12.19 5.71
C ASP A 53 -0.34 11.58 4.31
N TYR A 54 0.69 11.92 3.55
CA TYR A 54 0.94 11.32 2.25
C TYR A 54 1.19 9.80 2.37
N MET A 55 2.05 9.36 3.31
CA MET A 55 2.30 7.95 3.57
C MET A 55 1.04 7.19 4.00
N ASN A 56 0.25 7.77 4.89
CA ASN A 56 -1.03 7.21 5.35
C ASN A 56 -2.00 7.00 4.17
N ASN A 57 -2.13 8.02 3.31
CA ASN A 57 -2.98 7.94 2.13
C ASN A 57 -2.50 6.87 1.14
N TYR A 58 -1.18 6.75 0.94
CA TYR A 58 -0.61 5.76 0.03
C TYR A 58 -0.79 4.32 0.58
N ILE A 59 -0.59 4.10 1.87
CA ILE A 59 -0.85 2.79 2.49
C ILE A 59 -2.32 2.42 2.40
N ASN A 60 -3.22 3.37 2.66
CA ASN A 60 -4.65 3.13 2.50
C ASN A 60 -4.99 2.72 1.05
N LYS A 61 -4.38 3.36 0.04
CA LYS A 61 -4.49 2.94 -1.38
C LYS A 61 -4.01 1.49 -1.57
N LEU A 62 -2.84 1.13 -1.03
CA LEU A 62 -2.30 -0.24 -1.14
C LEU A 62 -3.18 -1.29 -0.44
N TYR A 63 -3.74 -0.95 0.72
CA TYR A 63 -4.68 -1.81 1.46
C TYR A 63 -5.90 -2.16 0.62
N TRP A 64 -6.50 -1.17 -0.05
CA TRP A 64 -7.67 -1.40 -0.91
C TRP A 64 -7.33 -2.18 -2.18
N ILE A 65 -6.13 -1.99 -2.75
CA ILE A 65 -5.63 -2.81 -3.86
C ILE A 65 -5.45 -4.27 -3.42
N TRP A 66 -4.85 -4.50 -2.25
CA TRP A 66 -4.71 -5.85 -1.70
C TRP A 66 -6.07 -6.51 -1.43
N THR A 67 -7.02 -5.76 -0.87
CA THR A 67 -8.39 -6.23 -0.60
C THR A 67 -9.11 -6.65 -1.89
N ASP A 68 -8.98 -5.88 -2.97
CA ASP A 68 -9.52 -6.26 -4.29
C ASP A 68 -8.93 -7.58 -4.81
N ASN A 69 -7.60 -7.73 -4.73
CA ASN A 69 -6.93 -8.97 -5.13
C ASN A 69 -7.37 -10.16 -4.28
N LEU A 70 -7.61 -9.96 -2.97
CA LEU A 70 -8.13 -10.99 -2.07
C LEU A 70 -9.51 -11.45 -2.53
N PHE A 71 -10.44 -10.53 -2.80
CA PHE A 71 -11.76 -10.90 -3.30
C PHE A 71 -11.70 -11.64 -4.63
N ARG A 72 -10.86 -11.19 -5.57
CA ARG A 72 -10.71 -11.83 -6.88
C ARG A 72 -10.16 -13.26 -6.75
N TYR A 73 -9.12 -13.45 -5.94
CA TYR A 73 -8.58 -14.77 -5.62
C TYR A 73 -9.65 -15.68 -5.03
N LEU A 74 -10.36 -15.20 -4.00
CA LEU A 74 -11.41 -15.96 -3.32
C LEU A 74 -12.50 -16.40 -4.31
N ARG A 75 -13.00 -15.51 -5.16
CA ARG A 75 -14.06 -15.84 -6.13
C ARG A 75 -13.67 -16.99 -7.05
N ILE A 76 -12.47 -16.95 -7.64
CA ILE A 76 -12.02 -17.98 -8.58
C ILE A 76 -11.88 -19.32 -7.86
N LYS A 77 -11.19 -19.32 -6.71
CA LYS A 77 -10.95 -20.56 -5.98
C LYS A 77 -12.25 -21.15 -5.43
N THR A 78 -13.16 -20.31 -4.92
CA THR A 78 -14.48 -20.76 -4.50
C THR A 78 -15.29 -21.28 -5.67
N TYR A 79 -15.27 -20.63 -6.84
CA TYR A 79 -15.94 -21.15 -8.03
C TYR A 79 -15.45 -22.56 -8.40
N ILE A 80 -14.12 -22.78 -8.39
CA ILE A 80 -13.54 -24.10 -8.61
C ILE A 80 -13.99 -25.09 -7.54
N TYR A 81 -13.96 -24.70 -6.27
CA TYR A 81 -14.38 -25.55 -5.14
C TYR A 81 -15.89 -25.76 -5.06
N GLU A 82 -16.72 -25.02 -5.78
CA GLU A 82 -18.17 -25.25 -5.77
C GLU A 82 -18.63 -26.08 -6.97
N ASN A 83 -17.81 -26.17 -8.00
CA ASN A 83 -18.10 -26.94 -9.20
C ASN A 83 -17.41 -28.31 -9.15
N GLU A 84 -18.19 -29.36 -8.87
CA GLU A 84 -17.66 -30.73 -8.71
C GLU A 84 -16.92 -31.22 -9.95
N GLU A 85 -17.50 -31.01 -11.14
CA GLU A 85 -16.91 -31.46 -12.41
C GLU A 85 -15.52 -30.82 -12.64
N ILE A 86 -15.41 -29.51 -12.39
CA ILE A 86 -14.13 -28.79 -12.50
C ILE A 86 -13.15 -29.28 -11.44
N TYR A 87 -13.58 -29.39 -10.18
CA TYR A 87 -12.74 -29.81 -9.07
C TYR A 87 -12.20 -31.23 -9.27
N GLU A 88 -13.06 -32.19 -9.62
CA GLU A 88 -12.68 -33.56 -9.91
C GLU A 88 -11.77 -33.64 -11.14
N SER A 89 -12.06 -32.87 -12.20
CA SER A 89 -11.20 -32.79 -13.38
C SER A 89 -9.79 -32.32 -13.02
N ILE A 90 -9.67 -31.31 -12.16
CA ILE A 90 -8.38 -30.81 -11.67
C ILE A 90 -7.70 -31.88 -10.82
N ASN A 91 -8.41 -32.47 -9.86
CA ASN A 91 -7.87 -33.47 -8.94
C ASN A 91 -7.37 -34.73 -9.68
N ASN A 92 -8.15 -35.24 -10.63
CA ASN A 92 -7.79 -36.39 -11.45
C ASN A 92 -6.58 -36.08 -12.34
N ASN A 93 -6.49 -34.87 -12.90
CA ASN A 93 -5.32 -34.45 -13.67
C ASN A 93 -4.05 -34.32 -12.82
N ILE A 94 -4.16 -33.87 -11.56
CA ILE A 94 -3.04 -33.86 -10.60
C ILE A 94 -2.55 -35.28 -10.33
N ILE A 95 -3.47 -36.21 -10.11
CA ILE A 95 -3.15 -37.61 -9.78
C ILE A 95 -2.52 -38.34 -10.99
N ILE A 96 -2.98 -38.06 -12.21
CA ILE A 96 -2.57 -38.79 -13.42
C ILE A 96 -1.32 -38.18 -14.07
N ASN A 97 -1.19 -36.85 -14.09
CA ASN A 97 -0.14 -36.15 -14.82
C ASN A 97 0.80 -35.40 -13.85
N ASN A 98 1.82 -36.10 -13.34
CA ASN A 98 2.97 -35.55 -12.57
C ASN A 98 3.74 -34.39 -13.26
N SER A 99 3.30 -33.92 -14.43
CA SER A 99 3.84 -32.72 -15.10
C SER A 99 3.37 -31.39 -14.47
N PHE A 100 2.45 -31.46 -13.51
CA PHE A 100 1.84 -30.31 -12.84
C PHE A 100 2.05 -30.33 -11.31
N ASN A 101 3.24 -30.72 -10.84
CA ASN A 101 3.58 -30.77 -9.41
C ASN A 101 3.30 -29.46 -8.64
N ASN A 102 3.17 -28.32 -9.32
CA ASN A 102 2.84 -27.01 -8.72
C ASN A 102 1.33 -26.72 -8.53
N ILE A 103 0.41 -27.59 -8.96
CA ILE A 103 -1.04 -27.32 -8.78
C ILE A 103 -1.46 -27.49 -7.32
N LEU A 104 -0.93 -28.48 -6.59
CA LEU A 104 -1.28 -28.65 -5.18
C LEU A 104 -0.89 -27.39 -4.37
N ASP A 105 0.30 -26.85 -4.66
CA ASP A 105 0.79 -25.60 -4.07
C ASP A 105 -0.04 -24.39 -4.48
N LEU A 106 -0.68 -24.42 -5.66
CA LEU A 106 -1.61 -23.38 -6.06
C LEU A 106 -2.83 -23.32 -5.14
N PHE A 107 -3.32 -24.47 -4.66
CA PHE A 107 -4.46 -24.55 -3.76
C PHE A 107 -4.08 -24.49 -2.28
N ASN A 108 -2.83 -24.70 -1.90
CA ASN A 108 -2.38 -24.53 -0.52
C ASN A 108 -2.23 -23.05 -0.16
N ASP A 109 -2.99 -22.57 0.83
CA ASP A 109 -2.93 -21.18 1.28
C ASP A 109 -2.23 -21.08 2.64
N ASN A 110 -1.30 -20.13 2.74
CA ASN A 110 -0.71 -19.75 4.03
C ASN A 110 -1.54 -18.68 4.75
N PHE A 111 -2.52 -18.07 4.07
CA PHE A 111 -3.29 -16.91 4.55
C PHE A 111 -4.76 -17.22 4.86
N ILE A 112 -5.30 -18.38 4.42
CA ILE A 112 -6.61 -18.88 4.86
C ILE A 112 -6.39 -20.30 5.34
N GLN A 113 -6.50 -20.51 6.66
CA GLN A 113 -6.39 -21.83 7.25
C GLN A 113 -7.73 -22.56 7.14
N TYR A 114 -7.73 -23.76 6.57
CA TYR A 114 -8.89 -24.65 6.48
C TYR A 114 -8.41 -26.11 6.41
N LYS A 115 -9.22 -27.05 6.90
CA LYS A 115 -8.92 -28.48 6.85
C LYS A 115 -9.56 -29.18 5.66
N GLN A 116 -10.72 -28.69 5.22
CA GLN A 116 -11.53 -29.31 4.17
C GLN A 116 -12.09 -28.25 3.22
N ARG A 117 -12.46 -28.71 2.01
CA ARG A 117 -13.03 -27.90 0.93
C ARG A 117 -14.26 -27.11 1.37
N ASP A 118 -15.21 -27.74 2.05
CA ASP A 118 -16.45 -27.08 2.49
C ASP A 118 -16.19 -25.98 3.53
N GLU A 119 -15.20 -26.20 4.41
CA GLU A 119 -14.79 -25.21 5.39
C GLU A 119 -14.20 -23.98 4.71
N TYR A 120 -13.34 -24.17 3.69
CA TYR A 120 -12.84 -23.10 2.86
C TYR A 120 -13.99 -22.34 2.20
N THR A 121 -14.89 -23.04 1.51
CA THR A 121 -16.01 -22.44 0.77
C THR A 121 -16.86 -21.55 1.67
N ARG A 122 -17.22 -22.04 2.87
CA ARG A 122 -17.97 -21.26 3.85
C ARG A 122 -17.24 -19.99 4.32
N LYS A 123 -15.94 -20.10 4.63
CA LYS A 123 -15.11 -18.95 5.05
C LYS A 123 -14.99 -17.92 3.92
N ALA A 124 -14.73 -18.37 2.70
CA ALA A 124 -14.60 -17.53 1.53
C ALA A 124 -15.90 -16.78 1.21
N LEU A 125 -17.05 -17.48 1.24
CA LEU A 125 -18.37 -16.86 1.04
C LEU A 125 -18.68 -15.80 2.10
N LEU A 126 -18.33 -16.05 3.36
CA LEU A 126 -18.49 -15.06 4.43
C LEU A 126 -17.68 -13.79 4.15
N ILE A 127 -16.41 -13.94 3.76
CA ILE A 127 -15.56 -12.79 3.40
C ILE A 127 -16.14 -12.05 2.20
N LEU A 128 -16.49 -12.77 1.13
CA LEU A 128 -17.04 -12.21 -0.10
C LEU A 128 -18.39 -11.51 0.09
N SER A 129 -19.17 -11.91 1.09
CA SER A 129 -20.42 -11.20 1.43
C SER A 129 -20.21 -9.74 1.84
N ASN A 130 -19.02 -9.38 2.33
CA ASN A 130 -18.66 -8.01 2.69
C ASN A 130 -18.18 -7.17 1.50
N GLU A 131 -17.97 -7.77 0.34
CA GLU A 131 -17.39 -7.04 -0.78
C GLU A 131 -18.26 -5.86 -1.25
N GLN A 132 -19.59 -6.04 -1.22
CA GLN A 132 -20.52 -5.01 -1.66
C GLN A 132 -20.45 -3.75 -0.79
N SER A 133 -20.34 -3.89 0.53
CA SER A 133 -20.21 -2.74 1.44
C SER A 133 -18.86 -2.03 1.28
N LEU A 134 -17.83 -2.75 0.84
CA LEU A 134 -16.48 -2.23 0.63
C LEU A 134 -16.22 -1.68 -0.79
N LYS A 135 -17.13 -1.97 -1.74
CA LYS A 135 -17.02 -1.64 -3.17
C LYS A 135 -16.70 -0.16 -3.42
N LYS A 136 -17.30 0.76 -2.66
CA LYS A 136 -17.06 2.21 -2.81
C LYS A 136 -15.60 2.58 -2.47
N PHE A 137 -15.05 1.99 -1.40
CA PHE A 137 -13.69 2.24 -0.98
C PHE A 137 -12.69 1.64 -1.99
N ILE A 138 -12.96 0.41 -2.46
CA ILE A 138 -12.15 -0.24 -3.49
C ILE A 138 -12.14 0.58 -4.78
N ARG A 139 -13.31 0.99 -5.29
CA ARG A 139 -13.43 1.76 -6.54
C ARG A 139 -12.75 3.13 -6.50
N LYS A 140 -12.47 3.68 -5.31
CA LYS A 140 -11.68 4.93 -5.17
C LYS A 140 -10.22 4.72 -5.55
N HIS A 141 -9.69 3.52 -5.38
CA HIS A 141 -8.27 3.21 -5.50
C HIS A 141 -7.95 2.22 -6.63
N VAL A 142 -8.94 1.43 -7.06
CA VAL A 142 -8.81 0.41 -8.10
C VAL A 142 -9.66 0.81 -9.31
N PRO A 143 -9.09 0.77 -10.53
CA PRO A 143 -9.83 1.14 -11.74
C PRO A 143 -11.00 0.19 -11.99
N LYS A 144 -12.10 0.73 -12.52
CA LYS A 144 -13.25 -0.08 -12.95
C LYS A 144 -12.82 -1.02 -14.09
N ARG A 145 -13.11 -2.31 -13.94
CA ARG A 145 -12.84 -3.34 -14.94
C ARG A 145 -14.14 -3.82 -15.57
N GLU A 146 -14.02 -4.38 -16.77
CA GLU A 146 -15.14 -5.05 -17.42
C GLU A 146 -15.39 -6.43 -16.80
N ILE A 147 -16.60 -6.97 -16.96
CA ILE A 147 -16.97 -8.26 -16.40
C ILE A 147 -16.87 -9.36 -17.46
N LYS A 148 -16.20 -10.46 -17.08
CA LYS A 148 -16.24 -11.76 -17.76
C LYS A 148 -16.80 -12.82 -16.83
N PHE A 149 -17.17 -13.96 -17.41
CA PHE A 149 -17.76 -15.06 -16.67
C PHE A 149 -16.85 -16.29 -16.66
N PHE A 150 -16.79 -16.96 -15.52
CA PHE A 150 -15.98 -18.17 -15.35
C PHE A 150 -16.40 -19.28 -16.32
N GLN A 151 -17.69 -19.40 -16.60
CA GLN A 151 -18.24 -20.38 -17.55
C GLN A 151 -17.71 -20.22 -18.98
N LYS A 152 -17.13 -19.06 -19.32
CA LYS A 152 -16.53 -18.82 -20.64
C LYS A 152 -15.07 -19.27 -20.73
N LEU A 153 -14.49 -19.73 -19.61
CA LEU A 153 -13.10 -20.14 -19.52
C LEU A 153 -13.00 -21.67 -19.48
N SER A 154 -11.99 -22.21 -20.15
CA SER A 154 -11.58 -23.60 -19.96
C SER A 154 -10.95 -23.81 -18.57
N THR A 155 -10.90 -25.06 -18.09
CA THR A 155 -10.22 -25.42 -16.83
C THR A 155 -8.78 -24.93 -16.78
N LYS A 156 -8.05 -25.01 -17.92
CA LYS A 156 -6.67 -24.51 -18.02
C LYS A 156 -6.59 -23.00 -17.85
N GLU A 157 -7.52 -22.26 -18.43
CA GLU A 157 -7.58 -20.80 -18.27
C GLU A 157 -7.98 -20.39 -16.85
N LEU A 158 -8.91 -21.11 -16.22
CA LEU A 158 -9.27 -20.91 -14.80
C LEU A 158 -8.07 -21.14 -13.87
N LEU A 159 -7.30 -22.20 -14.08
CA LEU A 159 -6.09 -22.46 -13.31
C LEU A 159 -5.02 -21.38 -13.51
N ARG A 160 -4.81 -20.93 -14.75
CA ARG A 160 -3.89 -19.83 -15.04
C ARG A 160 -4.36 -18.54 -14.38
N LEU A 161 -5.65 -18.25 -14.42
CA LEU A 161 -6.24 -17.08 -13.77
C LEU A 161 -6.05 -17.17 -12.25
N LEU A 162 -6.32 -18.33 -11.64
CA LEU A 162 -6.10 -18.57 -10.21
C LEU A 162 -4.63 -18.35 -9.83
N TYR A 163 -3.69 -18.83 -10.65
CA TYR A 163 -2.25 -18.63 -10.46
C TYR A 163 -1.88 -17.15 -10.51
N ASP A 164 -2.33 -16.43 -11.54
CA ASP A 164 -2.06 -15.00 -11.69
C ASP A 164 -2.66 -14.19 -10.51
N GLU A 165 -3.88 -14.50 -10.07
CA GLU A 165 -4.49 -13.84 -8.91
C GLU A 165 -3.81 -14.16 -7.60
N LYS A 166 -3.43 -15.42 -7.37
CA LYS A 166 -2.70 -15.80 -6.15
C LYS A 166 -1.38 -15.03 -6.06
N LYS A 167 -0.65 -14.95 -7.16
CA LYS A 167 0.59 -14.18 -7.24
C LYS A 167 0.33 -12.68 -7.00
N ASN A 168 -0.71 -12.12 -7.61
CA ASN A 168 -1.10 -10.72 -7.36
C ASN A 168 -1.47 -10.46 -5.91
N LEU A 169 -2.23 -11.36 -5.28
CA LEU A 169 -2.60 -11.28 -3.87
C LEU A 169 -1.35 -11.24 -2.99
N ILE A 170 -0.44 -12.21 -3.15
CA ILE A 170 0.82 -12.27 -2.39
C ILE A 170 1.64 -11.00 -2.60
N ASN A 171 1.92 -10.63 -3.86
CA ASN A 171 2.74 -9.46 -4.16
C ASN A 171 2.11 -8.16 -3.64
N SER A 172 0.79 -8.01 -3.75
CA SER A 172 0.11 -6.83 -3.22
C SER A 172 0.16 -6.74 -1.70
N TYR A 173 0.12 -7.88 -1.01
CA TYR A 173 0.27 -7.94 0.44
C TYR A 173 1.70 -7.62 0.89
N GLU A 174 2.70 -8.24 0.25
CA GLU A 174 4.11 -7.97 0.52
C GLU A 174 4.44 -6.49 0.29
N LYS A 175 3.93 -5.93 -0.81
CA LYS A 175 4.04 -4.50 -1.07
C LYS A 175 3.34 -3.68 0.02
N TYR A 176 2.09 -4.00 0.37
CA TYR A 176 1.40 -3.30 1.45
C TYR A 176 2.22 -3.30 2.75
N LYS A 177 2.72 -4.47 3.17
CA LYS A 177 3.52 -4.63 4.39
C LYS A 177 4.82 -3.82 4.35
N MET A 178 5.55 -3.88 3.23
CA MET A 178 6.78 -3.12 3.02
C MET A 178 6.53 -1.60 3.20
N PHE A 179 5.43 -1.08 2.65
CA PHE A 179 5.10 0.34 2.80
C PHE A 179 4.54 0.68 4.18
N ASP A 180 3.89 -0.26 4.87
CA ASP A 180 3.47 -0.11 6.26
C ASP A 180 4.67 0.14 7.19
N GLU A 181 5.74 -0.63 7.00
CA GLU A 181 7.02 -0.44 7.69
C GLU A 181 7.62 0.96 7.39
N PHE A 182 7.51 1.44 6.16
CA PHE A 182 7.96 2.79 5.79
C PHE A 182 7.13 3.91 6.43
N ARG A 183 5.84 3.72 6.68
CA ARG A 183 5.06 4.71 7.45
C ARG A 183 5.54 4.78 8.88
N ASP A 184 5.92 3.66 9.49
CA ASP A 184 6.43 3.67 10.85
C ASP A 184 7.75 4.45 10.94
N VAL A 185 8.60 4.35 9.91
CA VAL A 185 9.79 5.22 9.75
C VAL A 185 9.41 6.69 9.66
N ALA A 186 8.46 7.04 8.77
CA ALA A 186 8.01 8.42 8.60
C ALA A 186 7.41 9.00 9.90
N ASN A 187 6.58 8.23 10.60
CA ASN A 187 6.00 8.59 11.90
C ASN A 187 7.07 8.82 12.97
N SER A 188 8.08 7.93 13.02
CA SER A 188 9.20 8.05 13.95
C SER A 188 10.00 9.33 13.69
N LYS A 189 10.32 9.62 12.42
CA LYS A 189 11.02 10.86 12.02
C LYS A 189 10.21 12.11 12.39
N TYR A 190 8.90 12.12 12.12
CA TYR A 190 8.03 13.24 12.45
C TYR A 190 7.96 13.48 13.96
N TYR A 191 7.77 12.41 14.76
CA TYR A 191 7.73 12.50 16.22
C TYR A 191 8.99 13.18 16.78
N TYR A 192 10.16 12.72 16.34
CA TYR A 192 11.42 13.25 16.81
C TYR A 192 11.71 14.68 16.33
N GLN A 193 11.29 15.05 15.12
CA GLN A 193 11.38 16.44 14.67
C GLN A 193 10.52 17.36 15.53
N LYS A 194 9.30 16.92 15.86
CA LYS A 194 8.39 17.68 16.72
C LYS A 194 8.96 17.90 18.11
N GLU A 195 9.48 16.84 18.76
CA GLU A 195 10.13 16.93 20.07
C GLU A 195 11.33 17.91 20.08
N LEU A 196 12.13 17.91 19.01
CA LEU A 196 13.24 18.86 18.84
C LEU A 196 12.79 20.32 18.66
N LEU A 197 11.64 20.54 18.02
CA LEU A 197 11.07 21.88 17.87
C LEU A 197 10.45 22.39 19.17
N ASP A 198 9.74 21.52 19.89
CA ASP A 198 9.11 21.83 21.17
C ASP A 198 10.17 22.19 22.22
N SER A 199 11.22 21.37 22.37
CA SER A 199 12.35 21.66 23.28
C SER A 199 13.12 22.96 22.93
N LYS A 200 13.25 23.29 21.64
CA LYS A 200 13.83 24.58 21.20
C LYS A 200 12.91 25.77 21.49
N SER A 201 11.60 25.55 21.55
CA SER A 201 10.63 26.60 21.87
C SER A 201 10.62 26.94 23.37
N GLU A 202 10.76 25.92 24.24
CA GLU A 202 10.86 26.09 25.69
C GLU A 202 12.09 26.93 26.09
N ILE A 203 13.22 26.73 25.42
CA ILE A 203 14.46 27.49 25.66
C ILE A 203 14.35 28.97 25.26
N LYS A 204 13.46 29.32 24.32
CA LYS A 204 13.34 30.71 23.81
C LYS A 204 12.41 31.60 24.64
N THR A 205 11.62 31.04 25.55
CA THR A 205 10.64 31.80 26.33
C THR A 205 11.19 32.43 27.62
N GLU A 206 12.42 32.11 28.03
CA GLU A 206 13.00 32.59 29.30
C GLU A 206 13.95 33.80 29.15
N ASP A 207 14.33 34.19 27.93
CA ASP A 207 15.31 35.28 27.68
C ASP A 207 14.67 36.66 27.37
N ASN A 208 13.49 36.95 27.92
CA ASN A 208 12.98 38.32 27.96
C ASN A 208 13.58 39.08 29.16
N ILE A 209 14.84 39.48 29.00
CA ILE A 209 15.52 40.42 29.91
C ILE A 209 14.86 41.80 29.78
N TYR A 210 14.18 42.25 30.83
CA TYR A 210 13.93 43.68 31.06
C TYR A 210 15.26 44.37 31.43
N PRO A 211 15.66 45.48 30.77
CA PRO A 211 16.82 46.23 31.21
C PRO A 211 16.34 47.35 32.15
N ASP A 212 16.54 47.18 33.46
CA ASP A 212 16.41 48.31 34.39
C ASP A 212 17.77 48.79 34.92
N LYS A 213 17.92 50.11 34.82
CA LYS A 213 19.15 50.89 34.98
C LYS A 213 19.51 51.14 36.45
N LYS A 214 20.83 51.05 36.70
CA LYS A 214 21.67 51.90 37.60
C LYS A 214 21.39 51.91 39.11
N ASN A 215 22.38 51.48 39.90
CA ASN A 215 23.28 52.36 40.68
C ASN A 215 24.33 51.55 41.47
N SER A 216 25.56 52.04 41.47
CA SER A 216 26.67 51.73 42.40
C SER A 216 27.20 53.09 42.92
N PRO A 217 28.04 53.22 43.99
CA PRO A 217 28.98 52.23 44.56
C PRO A 217 29.29 52.29 46.10
N LYS A 218 30.22 51.40 46.56
CA LYS A 218 31.07 51.42 47.82
C LYS A 218 30.39 51.02 49.16
N ASP A 219 30.93 50.23 50.10
CA ASP A 219 32.31 49.97 50.59
C ASP A 219 32.49 48.56 51.25
N ASN A 220 33.77 48.17 51.42
CA ASN A 220 34.44 47.06 52.16
C ASN A 220 33.70 46.46 53.40
N ASN A 221 33.82 45.19 53.82
CA ASN A 221 35.03 44.47 54.25
C ASN A 221 34.71 43.02 54.76
N ASN A 222 35.63 42.09 54.48
CA ASN A 222 36.10 40.91 55.23
C ASN A 222 35.22 39.76 55.80
N ASN A 223 35.45 38.59 55.17
CA ASN A 223 36.03 37.35 55.73
C ASN A 223 35.15 36.21 56.30
N ASN A 224 35.26 35.08 55.59
CA ASN A 224 35.53 33.72 56.05
C ASN A 224 34.39 32.67 56.13
N ASN A 225 34.45 31.74 55.17
CA ASN A 225 34.74 30.31 55.35
C ASN A 225 33.66 29.31 54.83
N ASN A 226 34.10 28.46 53.88
CA ASN A 226 33.65 27.13 53.42
C ASN A 226 32.14 26.91 53.16
N ASN A 227 31.71 26.35 52.04
CA ASN A 227 32.19 25.08 51.48
C ASN A 227 31.76 24.89 50.01
N ASN A 228 32.54 24.06 49.30
CA ASN A 228 32.41 23.58 47.92
C ASN A 228 30.98 23.34 47.39
N ASN A 229 30.73 23.76 46.15
CA ASN A 229 30.62 22.89 44.96
C ASN A 229 29.62 23.46 43.92
N ASN A 230 30.11 24.15 42.88
CA ASN A 230 29.86 23.79 41.47
C ASN A 230 30.58 24.78 40.55
N ASN A 231 31.63 24.30 39.88
CA ASN A 231 32.42 25.10 38.97
C ASN A 231 31.67 25.22 37.64
N ASN A 232 31.02 26.36 37.45
CA ASN A 232 30.45 26.78 36.18
C ASN A 232 31.62 27.29 35.33
N ASN A 233 32.09 26.51 34.36
CA ASN A 233 32.97 27.02 33.33
C ASN A 233 32.24 26.95 31.98
N ASN A 234 31.84 28.13 31.55
CA ASN A 234 31.13 28.41 30.32
C ASN A 234 32.09 28.32 29.13
N ASN A 235 31.50 28.05 27.96
CA ASN A 235 32.08 28.07 26.61
C ASN A 235 33.06 26.95 26.22
N ASN A 236 32.52 25.97 25.48
CA ASN A 236 32.76 26.06 24.04
C ASN A 236 31.59 25.50 23.24
N ASN A 237 30.97 26.38 22.45
CA ASN A 237 30.03 26.07 21.38
C ASN A 237 30.69 25.10 20.39
N ASN A 238 30.46 23.81 20.59
CA ASN A 238 30.43 22.88 19.49
C ASN A 238 29.45 21.76 19.84
N ILE A 239 28.17 22.14 19.90
CA ILE A 239 27.10 21.16 19.71
C ILE A 239 27.29 20.64 18.28
N ASN A 240 28.11 19.60 18.18
CA ASN A 240 28.26 18.82 16.99
C ASN A 240 26.85 18.32 16.68
N ASN A 241 26.20 18.87 15.65
CA ASN A 241 24.83 18.57 15.23
C ASN A 241 24.67 17.12 14.70
N ASN A 242 25.44 16.16 15.23
CA ASN A 242 25.27 14.73 15.01
C ASN A 242 24.16 14.15 15.92
N TYR A 243 23.04 14.87 16.05
CA TYR A 243 21.87 14.32 16.74
C TYR A 243 21.25 13.23 15.89
N LEU A 244 21.65 12.00 16.22
CA LEU A 244 21.04 10.71 15.87
C LEU A 244 20.74 10.50 14.37
N LEU A 245 21.50 9.59 13.75
CA LEU A 245 21.04 8.83 12.59
C LEU A 245 19.73 8.11 12.95
N LYS A 246 18.60 8.80 12.85
CA LYS A 246 17.28 8.27 13.20
C LYS A 246 16.72 7.55 11.98
N ASN A 247 16.84 6.22 12.02
CA ASN A 247 16.11 5.25 11.22
C ASN A 247 16.04 5.59 9.72
N VAL A 248 17.20 5.60 9.07
CA VAL A 248 17.28 5.58 7.61
C VAL A 248 17.10 4.13 7.16
N PHE A 249 16.02 3.87 6.42
CA PHE A 249 15.86 2.62 5.67
C PHE A 249 16.31 2.86 4.24
N THR A 250 16.84 1.82 3.57
CA THR A 250 17.18 1.91 2.16
C THR A 250 16.08 1.29 1.32
N LEU A 251 15.25 2.11 0.70
CA LEU A 251 14.33 1.69 -0.35
C LEU A 251 15.05 1.66 -1.70
N ASP A 252 15.11 0.47 -2.30
CA ASP A 252 15.38 0.27 -3.73
C ASP A 252 14.07 -0.08 -4.44
N ILE A 253 13.68 0.73 -5.42
CA ILE A 253 12.46 0.58 -6.22
C ILE A 253 12.42 -0.77 -6.94
N ASN A 254 13.59 -1.34 -7.30
CA ASN A 254 13.66 -2.63 -7.99
C ASN A 254 13.23 -3.80 -7.10
N ASN A 255 13.23 -3.63 -5.78
CA ASN A 255 12.82 -4.65 -4.82
C ASN A 255 11.32 -4.62 -4.51
N ILE A 256 10.56 -3.67 -5.09
CA ILE A 256 9.13 -3.54 -4.84
C ILE A 256 8.38 -4.68 -5.56
N PRO A 257 7.58 -5.49 -4.85
CA PRO A 257 6.77 -6.53 -5.46
C PRO A 257 5.80 -5.96 -6.51
N VAL A 258 5.83 -6.53 -7.72
CA VAL A 258 5.02 -6.07 -8.85
C VAL A 258 3.72 -6.84 -8.93
N THR A 259 2.61 -6.14 -9.12
CA THR A 259 1.30 -6.74 -9.41
C THR A 259 1.00 -6.62 -10.89
N LYS A 260 0.45 -7.67 -11.49
CA LYS A 260 0.03 -7.69 -12.88
C LYS A 260 -1.37 -7.09 -12.99
N GLN A 261 -1.52 -6.06 -13.80
CA GLN A 261 -2.84 -5.51 -14.09
C GLN A 261 -3.67 -6.48 -14.91
N LEU A 262 -4.88 -6.75 -14.43
CA LEU A 262 -5.89 -7.51 -15.14
C LEU A 262 -7.02 -6.57 -15.55
N TYR A 263 -7.52 -6.74 -16.76
CA TYR A 263 -8.50 -5.84 -17.39
C TYR A 263 -9.94 -6.22 -17.08
N PHE A 264 -10.15 -7.44 -16.58
CA PHE A 264 -11.47 -8.00 -16.33
C PHE A 264 -11.59 -8.51 -14.90
N ASP A 265 -12.77 -8.33 -14.33
CA ASP A 265 -13.23 -9.10 -13.20
C ASP A 265 -14.02 -10.31 -13.69
N TYR A 266 -13.94 -11.41 -12.95
CA TYR A 266 -14.56 -12.68 -13.33
C TYR A 266 -15.58 -13.13 -12.30
N TYR A 267 -16.72 -13.61 -12.79
CA TYR A 267 -17.87 -13.98 -11.97
C TYR A 267 -18.55 -15.25 -12.45
N ASP A 268 -19.32 -15.88 -11.57
CA ASP A 268 -20.27 -16.93 -11.92
C ASP A 268 -21.62 -16.28 -12.28
N ASN A 269 -22.10 -16.58 -13.48
CA ASN A 269 -23.40 -16.12 -13.97
C ASN A 269 -24.59 -16.43 -13.06
N ASN A 270 -24.54 -17.56 -12.36
CA ASN A 270 -25.67 -18.16 -11.65
C ASN A 270 -25.73 -17.74 -10.18
N LYS A 271 -24.60 -17.34 -9.60
CA LYS A 271 -24.46 -17.20 -8.15
C LYS A 271 -23.84 -15.88 -7.73
N TRP A 272 -22.65 -15.60 -8.23
CA TRP A 272 -21.89 -14.43 -7.79
C TRP A 272 -22.59 -13.14 -8.18
N ASN A 273 -23.20 -13.07 -9.36
CA ASN A 273 -23.98 -11.93 -9.84
C ASN A 273 -24.97 -11.36 -8.81
N LYS A 274 -25.66 -12.21 -8.02
CA LYS A 274 -26.63 -11.76 -7.01
C LYS A 274 -25.99 -10.97 -5.85
N TYR A 275 -24.72 -11.23 -5.56
CA TYR A 275 -23.96 -10.49 -4.54
C TYR A 275 -23.44 -9.13 -5.05
N PHE A 276 -23.48 -8.87 -6.38
CA PHE A 276 -22.84 -7.70 -7.00
C PHE A 276 -23.80 -6.70 -7.66
N TYR A 277 -25.00 -7.14 -8.05
CA TYR A 277 -26.01 -6.31 -8.73
C TYR A 277 -26.98 -5.58 -7.81
N SER A 278 -26.78 -5.56 -6.48
CA SER A 278 -27.41 -4.51 -5.68
C SER A 278 -26.59 -3.22 -5.89
N TYR A 279 -27.24 -2.11 -6.27
CA TYR A 279 -26.67 -0.77 -6.52
C TYR A 279 -26.03 -0.47 -7.89
N GLU A 280 -26.63 -0.88 -9.00
CA GLU A 280 -26.49 -0.14 -10.28
C GLU A 280 -27.85 0.22 -10.89
N ASP A 281 -28.79 0.73 -10.08
CA ASP A 281 -30.03 1.36 -10.57
C ASP A 281 -30.17 2.84 -10.20
N ASP A 282 -29.15 3.51 -9.65
CA ASP A 282 -29.21 4.96 -9.47
C ASP A 282 -28.01 5.69 -10.09
N ILE A 283 -28.39 6.55 -11.05
CA ILE A 283 -27.66 7.66 -11.69
C ILE A 283 -27.05 7.34 -13.07
N ILE A 284 -27.93 7.20 -14.05
CA ILE A 284 -27.84 7.97 -15.31
C ILE A 284 -29.14 8.78 -15.46
N THR A 285 -29.15 10.03 -14.99
CA THR A 285 -29.58 11.27 -15.67
C THR A 285 -29.57 12.44 -14.69
#